data_AF-A0A4Q3WZK6-F1
#
_entry.id   AF-A0A4Q3WZK6-F1
#
_cell.length_a   1.000
_cell.length_b   1.000
_cell.length_c   1.000
_cell.angle_alpha   90.00
_cell.angle_beta   90.00
_cell.angle_gamma   90.00
#
_symmetry.space_group_name_H-M   'P 1'
#
loop_
_entity.id
_entity.type
_entity.pdbx_description
1 polymer ?
#
loop_
_entity_poly.entity_id
_entity_poly.type
_entity_poly.pdbx_seq_one_letter_code
_entity_poly.pdbx_strand_id
1 'polypeptide(L)' 'MINWDTNFYIGDRVQVAVAHTTRHPRTHRIVVEHLTQKGVITTIDLDGEDLGIRFDDGRVRAVRNRDVQKIESVVGLLT' A
#
# COMPACT_ATOMS: atom_id res chain seq x y z
N MET A 1 -19.21 -12.68 4.73
CA MET A 1 -18.16 -12.98 5.72
C MET A 1 -16.92 -12.28 5.20
N ILE A 2 -16.54 -11.16 5.81
CA ILE A 2 -15.46 -10.30 5.34
C ILE A 2 -14.14 -10.97 5.73
N ASN A 3 -13.35 -11.36 4.73
CA ASN A 3 -12.07 -12.02 4.90
C ASN A 3 -11.03 -10.95 5.26
N TRP A 4 -10.97 -10.61 6.54
CA TRP A 4 -9.79 -9.94 7.08
C TRP A 4 -8.65 -10.95 7.07
N ASP A 5 -7.76 -10.88 6.08
CA ASP A 5 -6.43 -11.48 6.20
C ASP A 5 -5.63 -10.65 7.23
N THR A 6 -6.03 -10.73 8.51
CA THR A 6 -5.52 -9.97 9.67
C THR A 6 -4.10 -10.38 10.05
N ASN A 7 -3.12 -10.04 9.23
CA ASN A 7 -1.70 -10.11 9.60
C ASN A 7 -1.00 -8.74 9.52
N PHE A 8 -1.77 -7.66 9.65
CA PHE A 8 -1.27 -6.29 9.68
C PHE A 8 -1.30 -5.72 11.09
N TYR A 9 -0.19 -5.11 11.48
CA TYR A 9 0.01 -4.42 12.75
C TYR A 9 0.52 -3.01 12.51
N ILE A 10 0.21 -2.10 13.44
CA ILE A 10 0.82 -0.76 13.45
C ILE A 10 2.34 -0.91 13.57
N GLY A 11 3.07 -0.21 12.71
CA GLY A 11 4.52 -0.34 12.59
C GLY A 11 5.00 -1.31 11.51
N ASP A 12 4.11 -2.14 10.94
CA ASP A 12 4.47 -3.01 9.82
C ASP A 12 4.90 -2.19 8.60
N ARG A 13 5.95 -2.66 7.95
CA ARG A 13 6.40 -2.12 6.67
C ARG A 13 5.65 -2.80 5.54
N VAL A 14 5.09 -2.00 4.65
CA VAL A 14 4.17 -2.45 3.61
C VAL A 14 4.50 -1.81 2.28
N GLN A 15 4.01 -2.44 1.22
CA GLN A 15 3.99 -1.87 -0.12
C GLN A 15 2.56 -1.84 -0.66
N VAL A 16 2.27 -0.83 -1.47
CA VAL A 16 0.97 -0.59 -2.08
C VAL A 16 1.17 -0.37 -3.57
N ALA A 17 0.40 -1.08 -4.38
CA ALA A 17 0.33 -0.83 -5.81
C ALA A 17 -0.56 0.38 -6.07
N VAL A 18 -0.01 1.43 -6.68
CA VAL A 18 -0.71 2.67 -7.00
C VAL A 18 -0.73 2.82 -8.52
N ALA A 19 -1.94 2.85 -9.09
CA ALA A 19 -2.13 3.19 -10.49
C ALA A 19 -2.10 4.71 -10.65
N HIS A 20 -1.14 5.23 -11.41
CA HIS A 20 -1.09 6.62 -11.83
C HIS A 20 -1.64 6.74 -13.24
N THR A 21 -2.74 7.47 -13.40
CA THR A 21 -3.39 7.64 -14.70
C THR A 21 -3.08 9.03 -15.24
N THR A 22 -2.39 9.08 -16.38
CA THR A 22 -1.99 10.32 -17.03
C THR A 22 -2.56 10.36 -18.44
N ARG A 23 -3.09 11.51 -18.85
CA ARG A 23 -3.54 11.72 -20.24
C ARG A 23 -2.38 12.26 -21.05
N HIS A 24 -1.96 11.54 -22.09
CA HIS A 24 -0.92 12.01 -22.98
C HIS A 24 -1.42 13.26 -23.73
N PRO A 25 -0.73 14.41 -23.62
CA PRO A 25 -1.28 15.70 -24.04
C PRO A 25 -1.49 15.80 -25.56
N ARG A 26 -0.69 15.07 -26.35
CA ARG A 26 -0.72 15.15 -27.83
C ARG A 26 -1.52 14.06 -28.51
N THR A 27 -1.63 12.88 -27.90
CA THR A 27 -2.28 11.71 -28.51
C THR A 27 -3.62 11.41 -27.86
N HIS A 28 -3.96 12.13 -26.78
CA HIS A 28 -5.16 11.91 -25.96
C HIS A 28 -5.32 10.50 -25.41
N ARG A 29 -4.26 9.68 -25.47
CA ARG A 29 -4.22 8.34 -24.92
C ARG A 29 -4.16 8.41 -23.39
N ILE A 30 -4.90 7.51 -22.74
CA ILE A 30 -4.78 7.26 -21.31
C ILE A 30 -3.59 6.33 -21.09
N VAL A 31 -2.63 6.76 -20.28
CA VAL A 31 -1.50 5.95 -19.82
C VAL A 31 -1.73 5.62 -18.36
N VAL A 32 -1.68 4.33 -18.02
CA VAL A 32 -1.80 3.84 -16.64
C VAL A 32 -0.45 3.26 -16.25
N GLU A 33 0.26 3.95 -15.37
CA GLU A 33 1.52 3.49 -14.80
C GLU A 33 1.24 2.80 -13.46
N HIS A 34 1.68 1.56 -13.31
CA HIS A 34 1.57 0.84 -12.05
C HIS A 34 2.87 1.05 -11.27
N LEU A 35 2.79 1.85 -10.21
CA LEU A 35 3.91 2.17 -9.34
C LEU A 35 3.75 1.47 -8.00
N THR A 36 4.84 1.02 -7.41
CA THR A 36 4.83 0.48 -6.04
C THR A 36 5.34 1.55 -5.08
N GLN A 37 4.52 1.92 -4.10
CA GLN A 37 4.93 2.82 -3.02
C GLN A 37 5.08 2.03 -1.72
N LYS A 38 6.13 2.33 -0.96
CA LYS A 38 6.41 1.71 0.33
C LYS A 38 6.07 2.66 1.47
N GLY A 39 5.72 2.09 2.61
CA GLY A 39 5.36 2.87 3.79
C GLY A 39 5.26 2.01 5.05
N VAL A 40 4.79 2.63 6.11
CA VAL A 40 4.58 2.01 7.42
C VAL A 40 3.14 2.23 7.86
N ILE A 41 2.50 1.20 8.41
CA ILE A 41 1.16 1.31 8.98
C ILE A 41 1.20 2.16 10.25
N THR A 42 0.33 3.15 10.33
CA THR A 42 0.19 4.09 11.46
C THR A 42 -1.15 3.99 12.16
N THR A 43 -2.21 3.60 11.46
CA THR A 43 -3.55 3.36 12.02
C THR A 43 -4.23 2.19 11.29
N ILE A 44 -5.20 1.56 11.95
CA ILE A 44 -6.03 0.47 11.39
C ILE A 44 -7.49 0.80 11.71
N ASP A 45 -8.32 0.89 10.69
CA ASP A 45 -9.77 1.05 10.80
C ASP A 45 -10.44 -0.28 10.46
N LEU A 46 -10.95 -0.97 11.49
CA LEU A 46 -11.60 -2.28 11.37
C LEU A 46 -13.03 -2.21 10.80
N ASP A 47 -13.65 -1.04 10.84
CA ASP A 47 -15.01 -0.86 10.32
C ASP A 47 -14.94 -0.46 8.84
N GLY A 48 -14.00 0.40 8.49
CA GLY A 48 -13.77 0.89 7.12
C GLY A 48 -12.94 -0.03 6.23
N GLU A 49 -12.30 -1.07 6.79
CA GLU A 49 -11.34 -1.95 6.09
C GLU A 49 -10.10 -1.21 5.55
N ASP A 50 -9.75 -0.09 6.15
CA ASP A 50 -8.68 0.80 5.70
C ASP A 50 -7.48 0.80 6.66
N LEU A 51 -6.28 0.88 6.08
CA LEU A 51 -5.02 1.04 6.79
C LEU A 51 -4.49 2.45 6.54
N GLY A 52 -4.22 3.20 7.62
CA GLY A 52 -3.53 4.48 7.51
C GLY A 52 -2.03 4.25 7.34
N ILE A 53 -1.50 4.53 6.15
CA ILE A 53 -0.09 4.28 5.82
C ILE A 53 0.64 5.60 5.69
N ARG A 54 1.75 5.75 6.43
CA ARG A 54 2.75 6.80 6.19
C ARG A 54 3.74 6.30 5.14
N PHE A 55 3.66 6.85 3.94
CA PHE A 55 4.54 6.51 2.84
C PHE A 55 5.92 7.14 3.01
N ASP A 56 6.92 6.60 2.29
CA ASP A 56 8.30 7.09 2.30
C ASP A 56 8.42 8.54 1.77
N ASP A 57 7.41 9.06 1.06
CA ASP A 57 7.30 10.47 0.66
C ASP A 57 6.84 11.40 1.81
N GLY A 58 6.62 10.85 3.00
CA GLY A 58 6.17 11.55 4.20
C GLY A 58 4.67 11.76 4.32
N ARG A 59 3.87 11.42 3.30
CA ARG A 59 2.42 11.61 3.32
C ARG A 59 1.72 10.42 3.97
N VAL A 60 0.64 10.71 4.68
CA VAL A 60 -0.25 9.69 5.25
C VAL A 60 -1.50 9.56 4.38
N ARG A 61 -1.88 8.34 4.01
CA ARG A 61 -3.09 8.07 3.23
C ARG A 61 -3.78 6.80 3.75
N ALA A 62 -5.10 6.79 3.71
CA ALA A 62 -5.89 5.57 3.95
C ALA A 62 -5.85 4.69 2.70
N VAL A 63 -5.62 3.40 2.88
CA VAL A 63 -5.55 2.41 1.79
C VAL A 63 -6.32 1.17 2.23
N ARG A 64 -7.18 0.65 1.36
CA ARG A 64 -7.92 -0.59 1.66
C ARG A 64 -6.97 -1.73 1.93
N ASN A 65 -7.24 -2.51 2.97
CA ASN A 65 -6.40 -3.63 3.41
C ASN A 65 -6.02 -4.59 2.26
N ARG A 66 -6.94 -4.88 1.33
CA ARG A 66 -6.74 -5.78 0.19
C ARG A 66 -5.72 -5.29 -0.84
N ASP A 67 -5.45 -3.98 -0.85
CA ASP A 67 -4.51 -3.35 -1.78
C ASP A 67 -3.10 -3.21 -1.17
N VAL A 68 -2.92 -3.70 0.06
CA VAL A 68 -1.68 -3.60 0.85
C VAL A 68 -1.01 -4.96 0.92
N GLN A 69 0.32 -4.98 0.73
CA GLN A 69 1.14 -6.18 0.90
C GLN A 69 2.18 -5.94 1.98
N LYS A 70 2.29 -6.88 2.93
CA LYS A 70 3.33 -6.84 3.96
C LYS A 70 4.70 -7.11 3.33
N ILE A 71 5.69 -6.30 3.67
CA ILE A 71 7.08 -6.57 3.32
C ILE A 71 7.63 -7.44 4.44
N GLU A 72 7.64 -8.75 4.25
CA GLU A 72 8.32 -9.64 5.18
C GLU A 72 9.82 -9.30 5.18
N SER A 73 10.35 -8.97 6.36
CA SER A 73 11.80 -8.85 6.51
C SER A 73 12.37 -10.25 6.33
N VAL A 74 13.19 -10.46 5.30
CA VAL A 74 13.99 -11.69 5.15
C VAL A 74 15.02 -11.70 6.27
N VAL A 75 14.62 -12.10 7.47
CA VAL A 75 15.54 -12.42 8.57
C VAL A 75 15.67 -13.93 8.57
N GLY A 76 16.50 -14.44 7.65
CA GLY A 76 16.73 -15.86 7.54
C GLY A 76 17.58 -16.21 6.32
N LEU A 77 18.91 -16.03 6.44
CA LEU A 77 19.95 -16.89 5.87
C LEU A 77 21.33 -16.27 6.11
N LEU A 78 21.72 -16.18 7.37
CA LEU A 78 23.13 -16.15 7.78
C LEU A 78 23.25 -17.02 9.04
N THR A 79 23.17 -18.33 8.82
CA THR A 79 23.70 -19.35 9.73
C THR A 79 24.85 -20.04 9.04
#